data_AF-A0A0U1DXI0-F1
#
_entry.id   AF-A0A0U1DXI0-F1
#
_cell.length_a   1.000
_cell.length_b   1.000
_cell.length_c   1.000
_cell.angle_alpha   90.00
_cell.angle_beta   90.00
_cell.angle_gamma   90.00
#
_symmetry.space_group_name_H-M   'P 1'
#
loop_
_entity.id
_entity.type
_entity.pdbx_description
1 polymer ?
#
loop_
_entity_poly.entity_id
_entity_poly.type
_entity_poly.pdbx_seq_one_letter_code
_entity_poly.pdbx_strand_id
1 'polypeptide(L)' 'MEEVLLPVMYDIPSRDDVAKVVVTKETVQDNVLPTIVPRKPSRSERRDKSA' A
#
# COMPACT_ATOMS: atom_id res chain seq x y z
N MET A 1 4.13 -5.08 -18.50
CA MET A 1 4.44 -4.41 -17.21
C MET A 1 3.42 -3.31 -16.93
N GLU A 2 3.21 -2.36 -17.85
CA GLU A 2 2.20 -1.30 -17.68
C GLU A 2 0.78 -1.85 -17.46
N GLU A 3 0.37 -2.86 -18.25
CA GLU A 3 -0.96 -3.48 -18.11
C GLU A 3 -1.22 -4.12 -16.74
N VAL A 4 -0.17 -4.72 -16.14
CA VAL A 4 -0.25 -5.38 -14.83
C VAL A 4 -0.38 -4.37 -13.68
N LEU A 5 0.19 -3.17 -13.86
CA LEU A 5 0.23 -2.14 -12.81
C LEU A 5 -0.83 -1.05 -12.96
N LEU A 6 -1.55 -1.01 -14.09
CA LEU A 6 -2.65 -0.08 -14.34
C LEU A 6 -3.62 0.06 -13.16
N PRO A 7 -4.14 -1.03 -12.55
CA PRO A 7 -5.08 -0.91 -11.43
C PRO A 7 -4.48 -0.18 -10.22
N VAL A 8 -3.19 -0.41 -9.94
CA VAL A 8 -2.47 0.18 -8.80
C VAL A 8 -2.20 1.67 -9.03
N MET A 9 -1.93 2.06 -10.28
CA MET A 9 -1.59 3.44 -10.64
C MET A 9 -2.74 4.43 -10.45
N TYR A 10 -3.99 3.98 -10.49
CA TYR A 10 -5.16 4.84 -10.21
C TYR A 10 -5.55 4.84 -8.74
N ASP A 11 -5.50 3.69 -8.06
CA ASP A 11 -6.08 3.54 -6.72
C ASP A 11 -5.14 3.95 -5.59
N ILE A 12 -3.83 3.82 -5.77
CA ILE A 12 -2.84 4.05 -4.71
C ILE A 12 -2.42 5.52 -4.54
N PRO A 13 -2.30 6.38 -5.57
CA PRO A 13 -1.75 7.72 -5.38
C PRO A 13 -2.47 8.59 -4.36
N SER A 14 -3.79 8.41 -4.19
CA SER A 14 -4.60 9.17 -3.23
C SER A 14 -4.71 8.53 -1.85
N ARG A 15 -4.08 7.37 -1.61
CA ARG A 15 -4.18 6.62 -0.36
C ARG A 15 -2.99 6.89 0.56
N ASP A 16 -3.25 7.61 1.65
CA ASP A 16 -2.24 7.86 2.69
C ASP A 16 -1.99 6.64 3.60
N ASP A 17 -2.90 5.66 3.60
CA ASP A 17 -2.88 4.48 4.45
C ASP A 17 -2.02 3.33 3.90
N VAL A 18 -1.41 3.47 2.72
CA VAL A 18 -0.62 2.42 2.07
C VAL A 18 0.86 2.52 2.42
N ALA A 19 1.45 1.42 2.88
CA ALA A 19 2.88 1.32 3.19
C ALA A 19 3.70 0.74 2.03
N LYS A 20 3.17 -0.30 1.38
CA LYS A 20 3.86 -1.03 0.31
C LYS A 20 2.86 -1.74 -0.59
N VAL A 21 3.18 -1.85 -1.88
CA VAL A 21 2.53 -2.77 -2.81
C VAL A 21 3.53 -3.90 -3.14
N VAL A 22 3.09 -5.15 -3.03
CA VAL A 22 3.91 -6.34 -3.30
C VAL A 22 3.44 -6.96 -4.62
N VAL A 23 4.36 -7.02 -5.59
CA VAL A 23 4.16 -7.64 -6.91
C VAL A 23 4.88 -8.98 -6.91
N THR A 24 4.17 -10.06 -7.25
CA THR A 24 4.72 -11.41 -7.31
C THR A 24 4.77 -11.94 -8.76
N LYS A 25 5.31 -13.15 -8.94
CA LYS A 25 5.34 -13.82 -10.25
C LYS A 25 3.92 -14.07 -10.76
N GLU A 26 3.02 -14.48 -9.88
CA GLU A 26 1.60 -14.75 -10.17
C GLU A 26 0.89 -13.46 -10.61
N THR A 27 1.16 -12.32 -9.95
CA THR A 27 0.66 -11.01 -10.39
C THR A 27 1.01 -10.72 -11.85
N VAL A 28 2.19 -11.14 -12.30
CA VAL A 28 2.67 -10.88 -13.67
C VAL A 28 2.18 -11.95 -14.66
N GLN A 29 2.16 -13.21 -14.28
CA GLN A 29 1.86 -14.33 -15.17
C GLN A 29 0.36 -14.62 -15.30
N ASP A 30 -0.36 -14.46 -14.20
CA ASP A 30 -1.78 -14.83 -14.07
C ASP A 30 -2.70 -13.61 -13.96
N ASN A 31 -2.11 -12.41 -14.04
CA ASN A 31 -2.80 -11.11 -14.00
C ASN A 31 -3.74 -10.95 -12.78
N VAL A 32 -3.32 -11.52 -11.64
CA VAL A 32 -4.02 -11.36 -10.35
C VAL A 32 -3.64 -10.04 -9.69
N LEU A 33 -4.49 -9.54 -8.80
CA LEU A 33 -4.22 -8.29 -8.08
C LEU A 33 -2.98 -8.41 -7.17
N PRO A 34 -2.13 -7.37 -7.10
CA PRO A 34 -1.02 -7.33 -6.15
C PRO A 34 -1.52 -7.16 -4.71
N THR A 35 -0.65 -7.49 -3.75
CA THR A 35 -0.98 -7.34 -2.33
C THR A 35 -0.67 -5.94 -1.83
N ILE A 36 -1.64 -5.28 -1.19
CA ILE A 36 -1.47 -3.96 -0.57
C ILE A 36 -1.23 -4.13 0.93
N VAL A 37 -0.10 -3.62 1.42
CA VAL A 37 0.26 -3.62 2.83
C VAL A 37 -0.11 -2.26 3.43
N PRO A 38 -1.02 -2.18 4.40
CA PRO A 38 -1.38 -0.92 5.05
C PRO A 38 -0.25 -0.43 5.97
N ARG A 39 -0.20 0.89 6.20
CA ARG A 39 0.64 1.50 7.23
C ARG A 39 0.18 1.00 8.59
N LYS A 40 1.14 0.62 9.43
CA LYS A 40 0.85 0.43 10.85
C LYS A 40 0.44 1.79 11.43
N PRO A 41 -0.60 1.86 12.29
CA PRO A 41 -0.94 3.10 12.96
C PRO A 41 0.32 3.61 13.67
N SER A 42 0.70 4.87 13.40
CA SER A 42 1.82 5.48 14.10
C SER A 42 1.43 5.52 15.58
N ARG A 43 2.30 5.01 16.45
CA ARG A 43 2.06 4.98 17.90
C ARG A 43 2.29 6.36 18.53
N SER A 44 1.92 7.42 17.83
CA SER A 44 2.21 8.80 18.20
C SER A 44 0.95 9.51 18.64
N GLU A 45 0.46 9.19 19.84
CA GLU A 45 -0.45 10.09 20.57
C GLU A 45 -0.50 9.81 22.10
N ARG A 46 0.62 9.40 22.69
CA ARG A 46 0.84 9.55 24.15
C ARG A 46 2.29 9.88 24.43
N ARG A 47 2.67 11.14 24.18
CA ARG A 47 3.83 11.73 24.84
C ARG A 47 3.54 13.18 25.22
N ASP A 48 3.17 13.29 26.49
CA ASP A 48 3.31 14.42 27.41
C ASP A 48 2.66 15.77 27.04
N LYS A 49 1.37 15.88 27.37
CA LYS A 49 0.88 17.09 28.06
C LYS A 49 0.94 16.82 29.56
N SER A 50 2.08 17.11 30.17
CA SER A 50 2.21 17.15 31.64
C SER A 50 2.92 18.43 32.04
N ALA A 51 2.12 19.32 32.65
CA ALA A 51 2.41 20.49 33.51
C ALA A 51 3.51 21.48 33.10
#